data_AF-A0A7G1IPF1-F1
#
_entry.id   AF-A0A7G1IPF1-F1
#
_cell.length_a   1.000
_cell.length_b   1.000
_cell.length_c   1.000
_cell.angle_alpha   90.00
_cell.angle_beta   90.00
_cell.angle_gamma   90.00
#
_symmetry.space_group_name_H-M   'P 1'
#
loop_
_entity.id
_entity.type
_entity.pdbx_description
1 polymer ?
#
loop_
_entity_poly.entity_id
_entity_poly.type
_entity_poly.pdbx_seq_one_letter_code
_entity_poly.pdbx_strand_id
1 'polypeptide(L)'
;MGLLHPRRRRRDPYPDPADCAPLTEEQRAVVIDRLATQFVGNPDEVAQRLHALQRVTGADELVITSVTHRHQDRLRSHELIAHRWGLM
;
A
#
# COMPACT_ATOMS: atom_id res chain seq x y z
N MET A 1 -34.34 -11.11 31.58
CA MET A 1 -32.89 -10.91 31.76
C MET A 1 -32.12 -11.93 30.93
N GLY A 2 -31.74 -11.58 29.70
CA GLY A 2 -30.84 -12.38 28.86
C GLY A 2 -29.58 -11.57 28.60
N LEU A 3 -28.49 -11.91 29.28
CA LEU A 3 -27.20 -11.24 29.19
C LEU A 3 -26.68 -11.32 27.73
N LEU A 4 -26.48 -10.16 27.10
CA LEU A 4 -25.66 -10.05 25.89
C LEU A 4 -24.27 -10.60 26.21
N HIS A 5 -23.93 -11.74 25.63
CA HIS A 5 -22.55 -12.22 25.64
C HIS A 5 -21.72 -11.29 24.75
N PRO A 6 -20.66 -10.63 25.26
CA PRO A 6 -19.77 -9.87 24.41
C PRO A 6 -19.06 -10.86 23.48
N ARG A 7 -19.35 -10.80 22.18
CA ARG A 7 -18.56 -11.51 21.17
C ARG A 7 -17.14 -10.94 21.23
N ARG A 8 -16.24 -11.63 21.93
CA ARG A 8 -14.79 -11.42 21.79
C ARG A 8 -14.50 -11.59 20.29
N ARG A 9 -14.26 -10.50 19.57
CA ARG A 9 -13.75 -10.60 18.20
C ARG A 9 -12.39 -11.28 18.30
N ARG A 10 -12.32 -12.54 17.91
CA ARG A 10 -11.05 -13.24 17.71
C ARG A 10 -10.26 -12.40 16.72
N ARG A 11 -9.04 -12.03 17.09
CA ARG A 11 -8.12 -11.30 16.21
C ARG A 11 -7.45 -12.38 15.35
N ASP A 12 -8.18 -12.89 14.38
CA ASP A 12 -7.62 -13.82 13.41
C ASP A 12 -6.49 -13.10 12.66
N PRO A 13 -5.37 -13.78 12.36
CA PRO A 13 -4.28 -13.18 11.60
C PRO A 13 -4.81 -12.70 10.25
N TYR A 14 -4.31 -11.56 9.80
CA TYR A 14 -4.64 -11.07 8.46
C TYR A 14 -4.17 -12.11 7.42
N PRO A 15 -5.00 -12.46 6.43
CA PRO A 15 -4.69 -13.55 5.50
C PRO A 15 -3.45 -13.23 4.67
N ASP A 16 -2.62 -14.24 4.39
CA ASP A 16 -1.52 -14.11 3.44
C ASP A 16 -2.08 -13.93 2.03
N PRO A 17 -1.73 -12.86 1.31
CA PRO A 17 -2.18 -12.65 -0.06
C PRO A 17 -1.87 -13.81 -1.02
N ALA A 18 -0.85 -14.63 -0.72
CA ALA A 18 -0.48 -15.79 -1.53
C ALA A 18 -1.51 -16.93 -1.45
N ASP A 19 -2.28 -17.00 -0.36
CA ASP A 19 -3.28 -18.04 -0.11
C ASP A 19 -4.71 -17.56 -0.40
N CYS A 20 -4.87 -16.28 -0.74
CA CYS A 20 -6.16 -15.68 -1.05
C CYS A 20 -6.67 -16.13 -2.43
N ALA A 21 -7.96 -16.46 -2.51
CA ALA A 21 -8.63 -16.63 -3.79
C ALA A 21 -8.55 -15.33 -4.62
N PRO A 22 -8.50 -15.42 -5.96
CA PRO A 22 -8.59 -14.25 -6.83
C PRO A 22 -9.81 -13.39 -6.50
N LEU A 23 -9.64 -12.07 -6.64
CA LEU A 23 -10.72 -11.10 -6.42
C LEU A 23 -11.87 -11.36 -7.40
N THR A 24 -13.11 -11.25 -6.91
CA THR A 24 -14.27 -11.10 -7.80
C THR A 24 -14.20 -9.77 -8.55
N GLU A 25 -15.00 -9.60 -9.60
CA GLU A 25 -15.01 -8.35 -10.35
C GLU A 25 -15.43 -7.15 -9.48
N GLU A 26 -16.40 -7.35 -8.59
CA GLU A 26 -16.84 -6.31 -7.65
C GLU A 26 -15.73 -5.93 -6.65
N GLN A 27 -14.99 -6.93 -6.14
CA GLN A 27 -13.86 -6.68 -5.25
C GLN A 27 -12.72 -5.99 -5.98
N ARG A 28 -12.47 -6.38 -7.24
CA ARG A 28 -11.46 -5.77 -8.10
C ARG A 28 -11.77 -4.30 -8.35
N ALA A 29 -13.03 -3.94 -8.60
CA ALA A 29 -13.45 -2.55 -8.76
C ALA A 29 -13.14 -1.71 -7.52
N VAL A 30 -13.40 -2.23 -6.32
CA VAL A 30 -13.07 -1.55 -5.04
C VAL A 30 -11.56 -1.39 -4.87
N VAL A 31 -10.76 -2.38 -5.27
CA VAL A 31 -9.29 -2.28 -5.21
C VAL A 31 -8.78 -1.24 -6.20
N ILE A 32 -9.29 -1.22 -7.43
CA ILE A 32 -8.91 -0.23 -8.45
C ILE A 32 -9.20 1.19 -7.96
N ASP A 33 -10.38 1.43 -7.39
CA ASP A 33 -10.75 2.72 -6.82
C ASP A 33 -9.75 3.21 -5.76
N ARG A 34 -9.36 2.31 -4.85
CA ARG A 34 -8.35 2.62 -3.82
C ARG A 34 -6.97 2.91 -4.41
N LEU A 35 -6.57 2.14 -5.43
CA LEU A 35 -5.26 2.29 -6.08
C LEU A 35 -5.17 3.53 -6.96
N ALA A 36 -6.30 4.05 -7.46
CA ALA A 36 -6.33 5.23 -8.34
C ALA A 36 -5.70 6.48 -7.72
N THR A 37 -5.66 6.56 -6.38
CA THR A 37 -5.07 7.69 -5.64
C THR A 37 -3.69 7.36 -5.04
N GLN A 38 -3.10 6.23 -5.40
CA GLN A 38 -1.81 5.77 -4.89
C GLN A 38 -0.78 5.60 -6.01
N PHE A 39 0.50 5.73 -5.67
CA PHE A 39 1.59 5.40 -6.59
C PHE A 39 1.93 3.91 -6.48
N VAL A 40 1.48 3.12 -7.45
CA VAL A 40 1.80 1.69 -7.56
C VAL A 40 2.34 1.41 -8.97
N GLY A 41 3.44 0.66 -9.06
CA GLY A 41 4.10 0.35 -10.32
C GLY A 41 5.53 -0.11 -10.14
N ASN A 42 6.29 -0.12 -11.23
CA ASN A 42 7.73 -0.33 -11.15
C ASN A 42 8.44 0.89 -10.52
N PRO A 43 9.66 0.71 -9.97
CA PRO A 43 10.35 1.78 -9.25
C PRO A 43 10.62 3.04 -10.08
N ASP A 44 10.93 2.88 -11.37
CA ASP A 44 11.24 3.99 -12.27
C ASP A 44 10.01 4.86 -12.52
N GLU A 45 8.86 4.24 -12.80
CA GLU A 45 7.57 4.93 -12.95
C GLU A 45 7.14 5.64 -11.67
N VAL A 46 7.29 4.98 -10.53
CA VAL A 46 6.92 5.56 -9.22
C VAL A 46 7.81 6.77 -8.93
N ALA A 47 9.12 6.67 -9.12
CA ALA A 47 10.04 7.79 -8.91
C ALA A 47 9.73 8.97 -9.84
N GLN A 48 9.47 8.72 -11.13
CA GLN A 48 9.07 9.77 -12.07
C GLN A 48 7.80 10.50 -11.64
N ARG A 49 6.77 9.75 -11.18
CA ARG A 49 5.52 10.33 -10.69
C ARG A 49 5.70 11.10 -9.39
N LEU A 50 6.54 10.63 -8.48
CA LEU A 50 6.90 11.34 -7.25
C LEU A 50 7.65 12.65 -7.56
N HIS A 51 8.58 12.65 -8.51
CA HIS A 51 9.22 13.89 -8.97
C HIS A 51 8.22 14.85 -9.61
N ALA A 52 7.25 14.33 -10.37
CA ALA A 52 6.17 15.16 -10.90
C ALA A 52 5.34 15.78 -9.77
N LEU A 53 4.96 14.99 -8.75
CA LEU A 53 4.24 15.48 -7.57
C LEU A 53 5.03 16.58 -6.85
N GLN A 54 6.32 16.38 -6.60
CA GLN A 54 7.19 17.38 -5.98
C GLN A 54 7.17 18.69 -6.78
N ARG A 55 7.35 18.63 -8.11
CA ARG A 55 7.37 19.83 -8.97
C ARG A 55 6.05 20.59 -8.97
N VAL A 56 4.92 19.90 -9.02
CA VAL A 56 3.60 20.58 -9.10
C VAL A 56 3.13 21.11 -7.75
N THR A 57 3.63 20.55 -6.64
CA THR A 57 3.29 21.00 -5.28
C THR A 57 4.30 22.01 -4.72
N GLY A 58 5.53 22.01 -5.22
CA GLY A 58 6.63 22.78 -4.64
C GLY A 58 7.12 22.23 -3.28
N ALA A 59 6.81 20.97 -2.96
CA ALA A 59 7.19 20.38 -1.69
C ALA A 59 8.71 20.19 -1.57
N ASP A 60 9.29 20.61 -0.45
CA ASP A 60 10.70 20.37 -0.12
C ASP A 60 10.96 18.89 0.21
N GLU A 61 9.95 18.21 0.76
CA GLU A 61 10.03 16.82 1.21
C GLU A 61 8.75 16.03 0.86
N LEU A 62 8.91 14.73 0.62
CA LEU A 62 7.80 13.78 0.45
C LEU A 62 7.91 12.67 1.50
N VAL A 63 6.89 12.56 2.35
CA VAL A 63 6.79 11.47 3.32
C VAL A 63 6.06 10.28 2.68
N ILE A 64 6.79 9.19 2.45
CA ILE A 64 6.24 7.99 1.81
C ILE A 64 5.70 7.06 2.90
N THR A 65 4.45 6.62 2.72
CA THR A 65 3.86 5.54 3.51
C THR A 65 3.48 4.40 2.57
N SER A 66 3.60 3.16 3.04
CA SER A 66 3.15 2.00 2.28
C SER A 66 2.51 0.95 3.16
N VAL A 67 1.54 0.25 2.57
CA VAL A 67 0.79 -0.84 3.21
C VAL A 67 1.06 -2.10 2.42
N THR A 68 1.80 -3.03 3.02
CA THR A 68 2.11 -4.35 2.45
C THR A 68 1.91 -5.41 3.53
N HIS A 69 1.58 -6.63 3.12
CA HIS A 69 1.43 -7.74 4.06
C HIS A 69 2.78 -8.10 4.73
N ARG A 70 3.82 -8.32 3.92
CA ARG A 70 5.15 -8.66 4.43
C ARG A 70 5.95 -7.40 4.71
N HIS A 71 6.63 -7.39 5.84
CA HIS A 71 7.55 -6.31 6.21
C HIS A 71 8.69 -6.16 5.20
N GLN A 72 9.23 -7.27 4.69
CA GLN A 72 10.31 -7.29 3.70
C GLN A 72 9.91 -6.60 2.39
N ASP A 73 8.67 -6.78 1.94
CA ASP A 73 8.15 -6.09 0.75
C ASP A 73 8.13 -4.57 0.95
N ARG A 74 7.79 -4.11 2.17
CA ARG A 74 7.84 -2.69 2.52
C ARG A 74 9.26 -2.15 2.45
N LEU A 75 10.23 -2.84 3.07
CA LEU A 75 11.63 -2.43 3.06
C LEU A 75 12.17 -2.34 1.63
N ARG A 76 11.97 -3.40 0.84
CA ARG A 76 12.41 -3.45 -0.55
C ARG A 76 11.78 -2.35 -1.40
N SER A 77 10.50 -2.04 -1.20
CA SER A 77 9.83 -0.94 -1.89
C SER A 77 10.47 0.41 -1.57
N HIS A 78 10.83 0.68 -0.31
CA HIS A 78 11.49 1.93 0.09
C HIS A 78 12.92 2.00 -0.45
N GLU A 79 13.68 0.91 -0.38
CA GLU A 79 15.04 0.83 -0.94
C GLU A 79 15.05 1.14 -2.44
N LEU A 80 14.12 0.54 -3.19
CA LEU A 80 14.01 0.76 -4.63
C LEU A 80 13.69 2.22 -4.97
N ILE A 81 12.78 2.85 -4.22
CA ILE A 81 12.43 4.27 -4.41
C ILE A 81 13.61 5.16 -4.03
N ALA A 82 14.24 4.93 -2.88
CA ALA A 82 15.37 5.73 -2.40
C ALA A 82 16.56 5.69 -3.36
N HIS A 83 16.85 4.52 -3.97
CA HIS A 83 17.87 4.40 -5.00
C HIS A 83 17.52 5.24 -6.25
N ARG A 84 16.26 5.18 -6.74
CA ARG A 84 15.84 6.03 -7.88
C ARG A 84 15.80 7.51 -7.55
N TRP A 85 15.56 7.86 -6.29
CA TRP A 85 15.53 9.23 -5.81
C TRP A 85 16.93 9.84 -5.65
N GLY A 86 17.98 9.02 -5.66
CA GLY A 86 19.38 9.46 -5.50
C GLY A 86 19.84 9.57 -4.04
N LEU A 87 19.22 8.83 -3.12
CA LEU A 87 19.61 8.78 -1.70
C LEU A 87 20.55 7.62 -1.34
N MET A 88 20.73 6.66 -2.26
CA MET A 88 21.62 5.49 -2.14
C MET A 88 22.22 5.19 -3.50
#